data_AF-A0AA39CA94-F1
#
_entry.id   AF-A0AA39CA94-F1
#
_cell.length_a   1.000
_cell.length_b   1.000
_cell.length_c   1.000
_cell.angle_alpha   90.00
_cell.angle_beta   90.00
_cell.angle_gamma   90.00
#
_symmetry.space_group_name_H-M   'P 1'
#
loop_
_entity.id
_entity.type
_entity.pdbx_description
1 polymer ?
#
loop_
_entity_poly.entity_id
_entity_poly.type
_entity_poly.pdbx_seq_one_letter_code
_entity_poly.pdbx_strand_id
1 'polypeptide(L)'
;MLSKMSKRSGKAFTQHVGHRVCQENPKDYVETLPQRIALNINREKIRIERSIDNRRTNDSDNLSRRICGKQPCGWAIYVPFIRSIVEFITNECSCSDKSYKCVRTDDDLSVSAYVYHCRQNVTGNDTLASD
;
A
#
# COMPACT_ATOMS: atom_id res chain seq x y z
N MET A 1 10.71 -67.58 27.15
CA MET A 1 9.48 -67.97 26.44
C MET A 1 8.48 -66.82 26.48
N LEU A 2 8.22 -66.23 25.30
CA LEU A 2 7.09 -65.40 24.86
C LEU A 2 6.28 -64.58 25.89
N SER A 3 6.63 -63.30 26.05
CA SER A 3 5.68 -62.28 26.52
C SER A 3 4.74 -61.87 25.38
N LYS A 4 3.44 -62.09 25.59
CA LYS A 4 2.36 -61.75 24.65
C LYS A 4 2.21 -60.23 24.52
N MET A 5 2.50 -59.68 23.34
CA MET A 5 2.19 -58.28 23.01
C MET A 5 0.75 -58.17 22.52
N SER A 6 -0.05 -57.38 23.25
CA SER A 6 -1.44 -57.05 22.95
C SER A 6 -1.53 -56.14 21.72
N LYS A 7 -2.31 -56.55 20.72
CA LYS A 7 -2.56 -55.81 19.48
C LYS A 7 -3.55 -54.66 19.76
N ARG A 8 -3.06 -53.41 19.82
CA ARG A 8 -3.91 -52.22 19.65
C ARG A 8 -4.01 -51.89 18.16
N SER A 9 -5.19 -52.10 17.59
CA SER A 9 -5.56 -51.63 16.24
C SER A 9 -5.69 -50.11 16.28
N GLY A 10 -4.61 -49.41 15.93
CA GLY A 10 -4.66 -47.99 15.57
C GLY A 10 -5.08 -47.88 14.12
N LYS A 11 -6.28 -47.36 13.86
CA LYS A 11 -6.68 -46.94 12.50
C LYS A 11 -5.74 -45.82 12.06
N ALA A 12 -4.93 -46.10 11.03
CA ALA A 12 -4.15 -45.10 10.34
C ALA A 12 -5.10 -44.07 9.72
N PHE A 13 -5.13 -42.86 10.27
CA PHE A 13 -5.76 -41.72 9.63
C PHE A 13 -4.73 -41.15 8.65
N THR A 14 -4.76 -41.65 7.42
CA THR A 14 -3.98 -41.09 6.32
C THR A 14 -4.49 -39.68 6.04
N GLN A 15 -3.82 -38.65 6.55
CA GLN A 15 -3.99 -37.29 6.04
C GLN A 15 -3.50 -37.27 4.60
N HIS A 16 -4.44 -37.30 3.65
CA HIS A 16 -4.14 -36.90 2.28
C HIS A 16 -3.90 -35.40 2.32
N VAL A 17 -2.63 -35.00 2.31
CA VAL A 17 -2.23 -33.62 2.01
C VAL A 17 -2.56 -33.40 0.54
N GLY A 18 -3.80 -32.98 0.28
CA GLY A 18 -4.17 -32.46 -1.03
C GLY A 18 -3.34 -31.22 -1.29
N HIS A 19 -2.41 -31.30 -2.23
CA HIS A 19 -1.80 -30.14 -2.85
C HIS A 19 -2.94 -29.28 -3.42
N ARG A 20 -3.28 -28.18 -2.74
CA ARG A 20 -4.02 -27.10 -3.37
C ARG A 20 -3.05 -26.40 -4.32
N VAL A 21 -3.04 -26.88 -5.56
CA VAL A 21 -2.56 -26.08 -6.69
C VAL A 21 -3.57 -24.94 -6.82
N CYS A 22 -3.15 -23.70 -6.59
CA CYS A 22 -3.89 -22.54 -7.08
C CYS A 22 -3.76 -22.56 -8.61
N GLN A 23 -4.65 -23.26 -9.30
CA GLN A 23 -4.84 -23.04 -10.72
C GLN A 23 -5.47 -21.66 -10.88
N GLU A 24 -4.68 -20.69 -11.31
CA GLU A 24 -5.21 -19.48 -11.92
C GLU A 24 -5.86 -19.90 -13.25
N ASN A 25 -7.19 -19.97 -13.28
CA ASN A 25 -7.94 -20.07 -14.54
C ASN A 25 -8.00 -18.66 -15.16
N PRO A 26 -7.38 -18.41 -16.33
CA PRO A 26 -7.27 -17.06 -16.88
C PRO A 26 -8.47 -16.69 -17.78
N LYS A 27 -9.71 -17.03 -17.36
CA LYS A 27 -10.91 -16.76 -18.18
C LYS A 27 -12.14 -16.16 -17.48
N ASP A 28 -12.08 -15.84 -16.19
CA ASP A 28 -13.18 -15.13 -15.50
C ASP A 28 -12.96 -13.61 -15.40
N TYR A 29 -12.47 -13.01 -16.49
CA TYR A 29 -12.52 -11.56 -16.68
C TYR A 29 -13.41 -11.29 -17.89
N VAL A 30 -14.71 -11.16 -17.63
CA VAL A 30 -15.68 -10.26 -18.29
C VAL A 30 -17.07 -10.80 -17.93
N GLU A 31 -17.77 -10.09 -17.06
CA GLU A 31 -19.19 -9.71 -17.17
C GLU A 31 -19.81 -9.49 -15.78
N THR A 32 -19.72 -8.25 -15.30
CA THR A 32 -20.86 -7.50 -14.77
C THR A 32 -20.43 -6.03 -14.73
N LEU A 33 -20.71 -5.28 -15.80
CA LEU A 33 -20.75 -3.82 -15.68
C LEU A 33 -21.90 -3.48 -14.73
N PRO A 34 -21.68 -2.73 -13.63
CA PRO A 34 -22.80 -2.11 -12.94
C PRO A 34 -23.43 -1.09 -13.91
N GLN A 35 -24.75 -1.26 -14.09
CA GLN A 35 -25.60 -0.42 -14.93
C GLN A 35 -25.33 1.05 -14.61
N ARG A 36 -25.01 1.82 -15.68
CA ARG A 36 -24.73 3.24 -15.58
C ARG A 36 -25.94 3.94 -14.97
N ILE A 37 -25.76 4.54 -13.79
CA ILE A 37 -26.68 5.56 -13.29
C ILE A 37 -26.58 6.72 -14.29
N ALA A 38 -27.62 6.91 -15.12
CA ALA A 38 -27.73 8.07 -15.97
C ALA A 38 -28.02 9.29 -15.07
N LEU A 39 -26.96 9.91 -14.54
CA LEU A 39 -27.09 11.22 -13.94
C LEU A 39 -27.25 12.22 -15.10
N ASN A 40 -28.41 12.87 -15.19
CA ASN A 40 -28.60 14.07 -16.03
C ASN A 40 -27.76 15.21 -15.43
N ILE A 41 -26.46 15.12 -15.68
CA ILE A 41 -25.46 16.08 -15.25
C ILE A 41 -25.41 17.15 -16.32
N ASN A 42 -25.91 18.35 -16.00
CA ASN A 42 -25.58 19.51 -16.80
C ASN A 42 -24.05 19.71 -16.74
N ARG A 43 -23.38 19.45 -17.87
CA ARG A 43 -21.92 19.32 -17.99
C ARG A 43 -21.17 20.59 -17.59
N GLU A 44 -21.87 21.73 -17.50
CA GLU A 44 -21.28 23.01 -17.09
C GLU A 44 -21.09 23.15 -15.57
N LYS A 45 -21.63 22.26 -14.73
CA LYS A 45 -21.58 22.45 -13.27
C LYS A 45 -21.26 21.23 -12.41
N ILE A 46 -20.45 20.29 -12.92
CA ILE A 46 -19.85 19.23 -12.07
C ILE A 46 -18.34 19.32 -12.11
N ARG A 47 -17.85 20.37 -11.45
CA ARG A 47 -16.51 20.39 -10.89
C ARG A 47 -16.71 20.26 -9.38
N ILE A 48 -16.50 19.07 -8.83
CA ILE A 48 -16.46 18.91 -7.37
C ILE A 48 -15.16 19.57 -6.91
N GLU A 49 -15.26 20.81 -6.44
CA GLU A 49 -14.16 21.48 -5.76
C GLU A 49 -13.96 20.81 -4.39
N ARG A 50 -12.82 20.14 -4.23
CA ARG A 50 -12.35 19.76 -2.89
C ARG A 50 -12.03 21.06 -2.16
N SER A 51 -12.67 21.30 -1.02
CA SER A 51 -12.42 22.47 -0.18
C SER A 51 -10.94 22.53 0.20
N ILE A 52 -10.26 23.57 -0.25
CA ILE A 52 -8.89 23.91 0.17
C ILE A 52 -9.06 24.88 1.33
N ASP A 53 -8.64 24.52 2.55
CA ASP A 53 -8.60 25.44 3.68
C ASP A 53 -7.64 26.60 3.36
N ASN A 54 -8.20 27.72 2.93
CA ASN A 54 -7.47 28.91 2.51
C ASN A 54 -7.11 29.76 3.74
N ARG A 55 -6.18 29.28 4.57
CA ARG A 55 -5.56 30.14 5.60
C ARG A 55 -4.42 30.92 4.93
N ARG A 56 -4.77 32.06 4.34
CA ARG A 56 -3.82 33.01 3.75
C ARG A 56 -2.94 33.60 4.86
N THR A 57 -1.69 33.19 4.92
CA THR A 57 -0.60 33.97 5.53
C THR A 57 0.25 34.49 4.39
N ASN A 58 0.36 35.82 4.32
CA ASN A 58 1.12 36.52 3.30
C ASN A 58 2.62 36.27 3.51
N ASP A 59 3.20 35.31 2.79
CA ASP A 59 4.64 35.18 2.56
C ASP A 59 4.86 34.82 1.09
N SER A 60 5.17 35.82 0.29
CA SER A 60 5.24 35.80 -1.16
C SER A 60 6.55 35.19 -1.69
N ASP A 61 6.86 33.96 -1.26
CA ASP A 61 7.82 33.05 -1.92
C ASP A 61 7.61 31.56 -1.54
N ASN A 62 6.57 31.23 -0.79
CA ASN A 62 6.23 29.86 -0.39
C ASN A 62 4.80 29.53 -0.87
N LEU A 63 4.69 29.13 -2.13
CA LEU A 63 3.43 28.73 -2.76
C LEU A 63 2.90 27.45 -2.10
N SER A 64 2.26 27.59 -0.93
CA SER A 64 1.49 26.61 -0.16
C SER A 64 1.89 25.14 -0.38
N ARG A 65 3.11 24.73 -0.02
CA ARG A 65 3.41 23.28 0.04
C ARG A 65 2.44 22.65 1.02
N ARG A 66 1.55 21.79 0.51
CA ARG A 66 0.55 21.10 1.34
C ARG A 66 1.28 20.18 2.32
N ILE A 67 0.87 20.18 3.58
CA ILE A 67 1.46 19.28 4.58
C ILE A 67 0.81 17.91 4.45
N CYS A 68 1.60 16.83 4.39
CA CYS A 68 1.09 15.48 4.11
C CYS A 68 0.10 14.92 5.14
N GLY A 69 0.10 15.39 6.39
CA GLY A 69 -0.79 14.85 7.43
C GLY A 69 -0.60 13.33 7.60
N LYS A 70 -1.63 12.55 7.24
CA LYS A 70 -1.59 11.08 7.21
C LYS A 70 -1.31 10.48 5.83
N GLN A 71 -1.30 11.30 4.78
CA GLN A 71 -0.99 10.85 3.43
C GLN A 71 0.52 10.52 3.33
N PRO A 72 0.91 9.57 2.48
CA PRO A 72 2.31 9.31 2.22
C PRO A 72 2.98 10.55 1.61
N CYS A 73 4.25 10.77 1.97
CA CYS A 73 5.08 11.81 1.37
C CYS A 73 5.80 11.32 0.10
N GLY A 74 5.95 10.00 -0.06
CA GLY A 74 6.52 9.42 -1.27
C GLY A 74 6.46 7.89 -1.30
N TRP A 75 6.91 7.36 -2.44
CA TRP A 75 6.91 5.94 -2.76
C TRP A 75 8.23 5.55 -3.41
N ALA A 76 8.86 4.47 -2.97
CA ALA A 76 9.99 3.88 -3.69
C ALA A 76 9.53 2.61 -4.40
N ILE A 77 9.39 2.68 -5.73
CA ILE A 77 9.03 1.53 -6.55
C ILE A 77 10.23 0.60 -6.64
N TYR A 78 10.02 -0.70 -6.50
CA TYR A 78 11.07 -1.69 -6.59
C TYR A 78 10.71 -2.84 -7.55
N VAL A 79 11.73 -3.54 -8.06
CA VAL A 79 11.52 -4.79 -8.81
C VAL A 79 11.07 -5.90 -7.85
N PRO A 80 9.97 -6.62 -8.14
CA PRO A 80 9.52 -7.75 -7.33
C PRO A 80 10.62 -8.79 -7.07
N PHE A 81 10.52 -9.52 -5.96
CA PHE A 81 11.49 -10.50 -5.45
C PHE A 81 12.85 -9.95 -4.99
N ILE A 82 13.53 -9.15 -5.80
CA ILE A 82 14.87 -8.63 -5.47
C ILE A 82 14.83 -7.35 -4.63
N ARG A 83 13.68 -6.66 -4.57
CA ARG A 83 13.48 -5.41 -3.83
C ARG A 83 14.48 -4.31 -4.16
N SER A 84 15.02 -4.32 -5.38
CA SER A 84 15.88 -3.27 -5.91
C SER A 84 15.03 -2.07 -6.27
N ILE A 85 15.28 -0.92 -5.65
CA ILE A 85 14.58 0.34 -5.94
C ILE A 85 14.91 0.77 -7.37
N VAL A 86 13.89 1.11 -8.14
CA VAL A 86 14.01 1.62 -9.52
C VAL A 86 13.70 3.10 -9.61
N GLU A 87 12.76 3.59 -8.81
CA GLU A 87 12.28 4.96 -8.88
C GLU A 87 11.74 5.41 -7.52
N PHE A 88 11.94 6.70 -7.21
CA PHE A 88 11.29 7.35 -6.09
C PHE A 88 10.30 8.41 -6.60
N ILE A 89 9.05 8.30 -6.18
CA ILE A 89 7.95 9.16 -6.59
C ILE A 89 7.53 9.99 -5.38
N THR A 90 7.61 11.31 -5.50
CA THR A 90 7.15 12.26 -4.47
C THR A 90 5.69 12.63 -4.67
N ASN A 91 4.97 12.82 -3.57
CA ASN A 91 3.60 13.35 -3.62
C ASN A 91 3.60 14.89 -3.62
N GLU A 92 2.48 15.50 -4.00
CA GLU A 92 2.27 16.97 -3.99
C GLU A 92 2.23 17.60 -2.58
N CYS A 93 2.62 16.86 -1.56
CA CYS A 93 2.70 17.31 -0.18
C CYS A 93 4.13 17.15 0.35
N SER A 94 4.51 17.98 1.32
CA SER A 94 5.78 17.86 2.02
C SER A 94 5.56 17.67 3.52
N CYS A 95 6.58 17.18 4.22
CA CYS A 95 6.59 17.22 5.67
C CYS A 95 6.63 18.68 6.16
N SER A 96 6.02 19.00 7.31
CA SER A 96 5.76 20.38 7.73
C SER A 96 7.04 21.21 7.87
N ASP A 97 8.01 20.68 8.61
CA ASP A 97 9.21 21.38 9.02
C ASP A 97 10.44 20.47 8.95
N LYS A 98 11.62 21.04 9.19
CA LYS A 98 12.91 20.31 9.22
C LYS A 98 12.96 19.18 10.27
N SER A 99 12.10 19.23 11.28
CA SER A 99 11.98 18.21 12.34
C SER A 99 11.33 16.92 11.84
N TYR A 100 10.50 17.00 10.79
CA TYR A 100 9.93 15.81 10.17
C TYR A 100 10.77 15.39 8.96
N LYS A 101 10.98 14.08 8.82
CA LYS A 101 11.57 13.50 7.61
C LYS A 101 10.58 12.52 6.97
N CYS A 102 10.67 12.43 5.65
CA CYS A 102 9.96 11.43 4.87
C CYS A 102 10.71 10.10 5.03
N VAL A 103 10.17 9.18 5.82
CA VAL A 103 10.83 7.92 6.17
C VAL A 103 9.99 6.75 5.73
N ARG A 104 10.66 5.66 5.33
CA ARG A 104 9.99 4.41 4.96
C ARG A 104 9.25 3.86 6.17
N THR A 105 7.94 3.68 6.06
CA THR A 105 7.12 3.15 7.15
C THR A 105 6.49 1.82 6.82
N ASP A 106 6.17 1.60 5.55
CA ASP A 106 5.40 0.43 5.12
C ASP A 106 5.91 -0.10 3.78
N ASP A 107 5.38 -1.26 3.41
CA ASP A 107 5.70 -2.01 2.20
C ASP A 107 4.40 -2.47 1.54
N ASP A 108 4.04 -1.84 0.43
CA ASP A 108 2.87 -2.20 -0.37
C ASP A 108 3.26 -3.24 -1.42
N LEU A 109 3.06 -4.50 -1.04
CA LEU A 109 3.37 -5.66 -1.88
C LEU A 109 2.52 -5.72 -3.15
N SER A 110 1.33 -5.12 -3.15
CA SER A 110 0.40 -5.21 -4.28
C SER A 110 0.90 -4.41 -5.49
N VAL A 111 1.65 -3.34 -5.24
CA VAL A 111 2.24 -2.47 -6.27
C VAL A 111 3.77 -2.53 -6.29
N SER A 112 4.37 -3.38 -5.47
CA SER A 112 5.82 -3.50 -5.33
C SER A 112 6.51 -2.18 -4.99
N ALA A 113 6.06 -1.53 -3.92
CA ALA A 113 6.59 -0.23 -3.51
C ALA A 113 6.73 -0.08 -1.99
N TYR A 114 7.80 0.58 -1.55
CA TYR A 114 7.92 1.06 -0.18
C TYR A 114 7.18 2.37 -0.02
N VAL A 115 6.43 2.50 1.08
CA VAL A 115 5.64 3.69 1.39
C VAL A 115 6.37 4.55 2.41
N TYR A 116 6.44 5.85 2.16
CA TYR A 116 7.10 6.80 3.03
C TYR A 116 6.09 7.77 3.66
N HIS A 117 6.22 8.01 4.97
CA HIS A 117 5.42 8.97 5.72
C HIS A 117 6.29 9.92 6.53
N CYS A 118 5.73 11.07 6.89
CA CYS A 118 6.41 12.06 7.72
C CYS A 118 6.49 11.60 9.18
N ARG A 119 7.71 11.50 9.73
CA ARG A 119 7.95 11.23 11.16
C ARG A 119 8.96 12.21 11.76
N GLN A 120 8.75 12.59 13.02
CA GLN A 120 9.67 13.45 13.79
C GLN A 120 10.83 12.67 14.40
N ASN A 121 10.54 11.51 14.98
CA ASN A 121 11.51 10.73 15.76
C ASN A 121 12.30 9.77 14.87
N VAL A 122 13.04 10.33 13.92
CA VAL A 122 13.91 9.55 13.03
C VAL A 122 15.10 9.04 13.83
N THR A 123 15.28 7.74 13.83
CA THR A 123 16.41 7.02 14.41
C THR A 123 17.41 6.66 13.32
N GLY A 124 18.63 6.28 13.70
CA GLY A 124 19.67 5.85 12.74
C GLY A 124 19.31 4.60 11.91
N ASN A 125 18.22 3.90 12.25
CA ASN A 125 17.75 2.72 11.53
C ASN A 125 16.69 3.06 10.47
N ASP A 126 16.16 4.28 10.47
CA ASP A 126 15.12 4.68 9.54
C ASP A 126 15.72 4.94 8.15
N THR A 127 15.07 4.39 7.13
CA THR A 127 15.45 4.65 5.74
C THR A 127 14.79 5.94 5.29
N LEU A 128 15.61 6.98 5.06
CA LEU A 128 15.16 8.25 4.51
C LEU A 128 14.84 8.10 3.02
N ALA A 129 13.91 8.92 2.54
CA ALA A 129 13.77 9.14 1.10
C ALA A 129 15.11 9.67 0.56
N SER A 130 15.62 9.06 -0.51
CA SER A 130 16.76 9.58 -1.24
C SER A 130 16.26 10.73 -2.12
N ASP A 131 16.81 11.93 -1.92
CA ASP A 131 16.56 13.12 -2.76
C ASP A 131 17.09 12.90 -4.19
#